data_AF-A0A3R9JLX8-F1
#
_entry.id   AF-A0A3R9JLX8-F1
#
_cell.length_a   1.000
_cell.length_b   1.000
_cell.length_c   1.000
_cell.angle_alpha   90.00
_cell.angle_beta   90.00
_cell.angle_gamma   90.00
#
_symmetry.space_group_name_H-M   'P 1'
#
loop_
_entity.id
_entity.type
_entity.pdbx_description
1 polymer ?
#
loop_
_entity_poly.entity_id
_entity_poly.type
_entity_poly.pdbx_seq_one_letter_code
_entity_poly.pdbx_strand_id
1 'polypeptide(L)'
;MFEYFLFGMKTMWESPVFSFAFYLLASIFLLIFWRRFIIVRRSGGDFFAPFHIANGRFYIHNAFVFVKRIIPLNNIRRIEVKYIRSVKLNGARYHLFIERKDGKAVSFFFGQSKQNDLLVKNLKNETKNYHIRIVIDG
;
A
#
# COMPACT_ATOMS: atom_id res chain seq x y z
N MET A 1 -22.62 18.66 28.14
CA MET A 1 -21.52 18.87 27.16
C MET A 1 -21.60 17.86 26.00
N PHE A 2 -21.70 16.56 26.29
CA PHE A 2 -21.89 15.51 25.28
C PHE A 2 -23.21 15.65 24.48
N GLU A 3 -24.31 16.01 25.15
CA GLU A 3 -25.60 16.21 24.47
C GLU A 3 -25.58 17.36 23.46
N TYR A 4 -24.95 18.48 23.80
CA TYR A 4 -24.77 19.62 22.88
C TYR A 4 -23.91 19.24 21.67
N PHE A 5 -22.88 18.41 21.87
CA PHE A 5 -22.08 17.87 20.79
C PHE A 5 -22.90 16.97 19.86
N LEU A 6 -23.68 16.03 20.41
CA LEU A 6 -24.56 15.14 19.63
C LEU A 6 -25.65 15.92 18.89
N PHE A 7 -26.21 16.95 19.51
CA PHE A 7 -27.17 17.86 18.88
C PHE A 7 -26.53 18.59 17.69
N GLY A 8 -25.34 19.17 17.87
CA GLY A 8 -24.59 19.80 16.78
C GLY A 8 -24.30 18.83 15.62
N MET A 9 -23.89 17.60 15.93
CA MET A 9 -23.69 16.55 14.91
C MET A 9 -24.99 16.22 14.16
N LYS A 10 -26.13 16.15 14.86
CA LYS A 10 -27.44 15.93 14.24
C LYS A 10 -27.80 17.07 13.28
N THR A 11 -27.65 18.32 13.72
CA THR A 11 -27.91 19.50 12.88
C THR A 11 -27.00 19.55 11.66
N MET A 12 -25.72 19.17 11.80
CA MET A 12 -24.80 19.05 10.67
C MET A 12 -25.24 17.96 9.69
N TRP A 13 -25.76 16.83 10.19
CA TRP A 13 -26.24 15.72 9.37
C TRP A 13 -27.51 16.08 8.56
N GLU A 14 -28.36 16.96 9.08
CA GLU A 14 -29.55 17.45 8.38
C GLU A 14 -29.18 18.30 7.15
N SER A 15 -27.96 18.84 7.08
CA SER A 15 -27.46 19.52 5.88
C SER A 15 -27.26 18.52 4.73
N PRO A 16 -27.96 18.68 3.59
CA PRO A 16 -27.80 17.79 2.44
C PRO A 16 -26.37 17.76 1.90
N VAL A 17 -25.67 18.90 1.96
CA VAL A 17 -24.28 19.03 1.50
C VAL A 17 -23.33 18.22 2.38
N PHE A 18 -23.48 18.34 3.71
CA PHE A 18 -22.62 17.62 4.64
C PHE A 18 -22.84 16.11 4.54
N SER A 19 -24.10 15.67 4.56
CA SER A 19 -24.43 14.26 4.44
C SER A 19 -23.95 13.66 3.11
N PHE A 20 -24.15 14.35 1.99
CA PHE A 20 -23.62 13.90 0.70
C PHE A 20 -22.09 13.77 0.71
N ALA A 21 -21.37 14.77 1.22
CA ALA A 21 -19.91 14.73 1.30
C ALA A 21 -19.42 13.58 2.19
N PHE A 22 -20.11 13.33 3.31
CA PHE A 22 -19.80 12.21 4.20
C PHE A 22 -20.00 10.87 3.51
N TYR A 23 -21.16 10.64 2.86
CA TYR A 23 -21.42 9.40 2.15
C TYR A 23 -20.45 9.18 0.99
N LEU A 24 -20.07 10.24 0.27
CA LEU A 24 -19.08 10.17 -0.80
C LEU A 24 -17.71 9.73 -0.25
N LEU A 25 -17.24 10.35 0.83
CA LEU A 25 -15.99 9.98 1.49
C LEU A 25 -16.04 8.54 2.01
N ALA A 26 -17.10 8.17 2.70
CA ALA A 26 -17.30 6.82 3.22
C ALA A 26 -17.28 5.76 2.10
N SER A 27 -17.95 6.05 0.97
CA SER A 27 -17.95 5.19 -0.21
C SER A 27 -16.54 5.04 -0.79
N ILE A 28 -15.78 6.13 -0.94
CA ILE A 28 -14.39 6.09 -1.42
C ILE A 28 -13.51 5.24 -0.49
N PHE A 29 -13.62 5.42 0.84
CA PHE A 29 -12.89 4.60 1.80
C PHE A 29 -13.27 3.14 1.69
N LEU A 30 -14.56 2.81 1.66
CA LEU A 30 -15.05 1.44 1.52
C LEU A 30 -14.52 0.77 0.25
N LEU A 31 -14.49 1.49 -0.88
CA LEU A 31 -13.89 1.00 -2.12
C LEU A 31 -12.39 0.73 -1.98
N ILE A 32 -11.62 1.59 -1.30
CA ILE A 32 -10.19 1.38 -1.05
C ILE A 32 -9.97 0.14 -0.17
N PHE A 33 -10.74 0.00 0.92
CA PHE A 33 -10.68 -1.14 1.82
C PHE A 33 -11.05 -2.45 1.11
N TRP A 34 -12.14 -2.44 0.34
CA TRP A 34 -12.60 -3.59 -0.43
C TRP A 34 -11.57 -4.05 -1.46
N ARG A 35 -11.01 -3.10 -2.23
CA ARG A 35 -9.94 -3.40 -3.20
C ARG A 35 -8.72 -4.01 -2.54
N ARG A 36 -8.30 -3.50 -1.38
CA ARG A 36 -7.18 -4.06 -0.60
C ARG A 36 -7.51 -5.46 -0.11
N PHE A 37 -8.71 -5.65 0.45
CA PHE A 37 -9.17 -6.94 0.98
C PHE A 37 -9.13 -8.05 -0.08
N ILE A 38 -9.62 -7.79 -1.31
CA ILE A 38 -9.58 -8.78 -2.40
C ILE A 38 -8.15 -9.23 -2.70
N ILE A 39 -7.19 -8.32 -2.76
CA ILE A 39 -5.80 -8.66 -3.09
C ILE A 39 -5.15 -9.45 -1.96
N VAL A 40 -5.38 -9.05 -0.71
CA VAL A 40 -4.88 -9.74 0.48
C VAL A 40 -5.41 -11.17 0.56
N ARG A 41 -6.72 -11.35 0.32
CA ARG A 41 -7.36 -12.67 0.26
C ARG A 41 -6.79 -13.56 -0.85
N ARG A 42 -6.40 -13.00 -1.99
CA ARG A 42 -5.77 -13.74 -3.09
C ARG A 42 -4.31 -14.08 -2.83
N SER A 43 -3.59 -13.21 -2.12
CA SER A 43 -2.17 -13.39 -1.86
C SER A 43 -1.88 -14.25 -0.63
N GLY A 44 -2.82 -14.32 0.33
CA GLY A 44 -2.61 -14.96 1.64
C GLY A 44 -1.71 -14.15 2.58
N GLY A 45 -1.49 -12.86 2.26
CA GLY A 45 -0.62 -11.99 3.05
C GLY A 45 -1.36 -11.25 4.16
N ASP A 46 -0.64 -10.44 4.92
CA ASP A 46 -1.26 -9.55 5.92
C ASP A 46 -1.94 -8.36 5.25
N PHE A 47 -3.10 -7.95 5.79
CA PHE A 47 -3.78 -6.75 5.35
C PHE A 47 -2.90 -5.52 5.49
N PHE A 48 -2.13 -5.38 6.58
CA PHE A 48 -1.35 -4.17 6.86
C PHE A 48 0.02 -4.13 6.19
N ALA A 49 0.51 -5.26 5.67
CA ALA A 49 1.74 -5.30 4.90
C ALA A 49 1.64 -4.42 3.64
N PRO A 50 2.77 -3.82 3.18
CA PRO A 50 2.78 -2.99 1.98
C PRO A 50 2.70 -3.82 0.69
N PHE A 51 3.27 -5.03 0.71
CA PHE A 51 3.26 -6.01 -0.36
C PHE A 51 3.44 -7.42 0.19
N HIS A 52 3.15 -8.41 -0.62
CA HIS A 52 3.38 -9.82 -0.31
C HIS A 52 3.82 -10.57 -1.56
N ILE A 53 4.80 -11.46 -1.43
CA ILE A 53 5.26 -12.32 -2.52
C ILE A 53 4.80 -13.74 -2.24
N ALA A 54 3.99 -14.29 -3.14
CA ALA A 54 3.50 -15.66 -3.04
C ALA A 54 3.22 -16.22 -4.43
N ASN A 55 3.33 -17.55 -4.59
CA ASN A 55 2.94 -18.24 -5.82
C ASN A 55 3.57 -17.64 -7.10
N GLY A 56 4.84 -17.20 -7.03
CA GLY A 56 5.57 -16.58 -8.13
C GLY A 56 5.06 -15.21 -8.58
N ARG A 57 4.26 -14.53 -7.74
CA ARG A 57 3.67 -13.21 -8.02
C ARG A 57 3.97 -12.23 -6.89
N PHE A 58 4.18 -10.99 -7.27
CA PHE A 58 4.29 -9.83 -6.39
C PHE A 58 2.90 -9.18 -6.25
N TYR A 59 2.37 -9.17 -5.04
CA TYR A 59 1.08 -8.57 -4.70
C TYR A 59 1.29 -7.25 -3.97
N ILE A 60 0.71 -6.18 -4.48
CA ILE A 60 0.78 -4.84 -3.87
C ILE A 60 -0.48 -4.60 -3.04
N HIS A 61 -0.30 -4.38 -1.74
CA HIS A 61 -1.40 -4.13 -0.80
C HIS A 61 -1.61 -2.64 -0.51
N ASN A 62 -0.68 -1.78 -0.93
CA ASN A 62 -0.79 -0.34 -0.75
C ASN A 62 -2.12 0.23 -1.29
N ALA A 63 -2.81 1.01 -0.46
CA ALA A 63 -4.11 1.63 -0.76
C ALA A 63 -4.06 2.52 -2.01
N PHE A 64 -2.98 3.28 -2.20
CA PHE A 64 -2.87 4.34 -3.21
C PHE A 64 -2.28 3.88 -4.55
N VAL A 65 -2.14 2.56 -4.76
CA VAL A 65 -1.67 2.02 -6.04
C VAL A 65 -2.87 1.70 -6.93
N PHE A 66 -3.12 2.53 -7.94
CA PHE A 66 -4.27 2.37 -8.85
C PHE A 66 -3.98 1.53 -10.09
N VAL A 67 -2.71 1.17 -10.33
CA VAL A 67 -2.28 0.29 -11.43
C VAL A 67 -2.47 -1.19 -11.08
N LYS A 68 -2.09 -2.09 -12.00
CA LYS A 68 -2.11 -3.54 -11.78
C LYS A 68 -1.29 -3.90 -10.53
N ARG A 69 -1.98 -4.44 -9.51
CA ARG A 69 -1.40 -4.80 -8.19
C ARG A 69 -0.79 -6.20 -8.13
N ILE A 70 -0.97 -7.00 -9.17
CA ILE A 70 -0.45 -8.36 -9.27
C ILE A 70 0.55 -8.36 -10.42
N ILE A 71 1.82 -8.59 -10.10
CA ILE A 71 2.90 -8.59 -11.07
C ILE A 71 3.60 -9.95 -10.99
N PRO A 72 3.60 -10.77 -12.05
CA PRO A 72 4.38 -12.00 -12.08
C PRO A 72 5.86 -11.68 -11.86
N LEU A 73 6.55 -12.40 -10.97
CA LEU A 73 7.97 -12.18 -10.71
C LEU A 73 8.82 -12.37 -11.98
N ASN A 74 8.43 -13.31 -12.85
CA ASN A 74 9.06 -13.51 -14.16
C ASN A 74 9.02 -12.28 -15.07
N ASN A 75 8.06 -11.37 -14.87
CA ASN A 75 7.93 -10.14 -15.64
C ASN A 75 8.63 -8.94 -14.98
N ILE A 76 9.21 -9.12 -13.80
CA ILE A 76 9.98 -8.07 -13.14
C ILE A 76 11.41 -8.12 -13.67
N ARG A 77 11.94 -6.94 -14.02
CA ARG A 77 13.33 -6.75 -14.44
C ARG A 77 14.18 -6.30 -13.27
N ARG A 78 13.69 -5.30 -12.53
CA ARG A 78 14.43 -4.67 -11.44
C ARG A 78 13.49 -4.28 -10.31
N ILE A 79 13.95 -4.46 -9.07
CA ILE A 79 13.32 -3.89 -7.88
C ILE A 79 14.35 -3.01 -7.19
N GLU A 80 13.97 -1.79 -6.90
CA GLU A 80 14.79 -0.83 -6.17
C GLU A 80 14.05 -0.40 -4.91
N VAL A 81 14.72 -0.51 -3.77
CA VAL A 81 14.21 -0.08 -2.47
C VAL A 81 15.12 1.05 -2.00
N LYS A 82 14.57 2.25 -1.83
CA LYS A 82 15.30 3.38 -1.28
C LYS A 82 14.77 3.74 0.09
N TYR A 83 15.63 3.78 1.10
CA TYR A 83 15.30 4.28 2.41
C TYR A 83 15.28 5.81 2.41
N ILE A 84 14.20 6.38 2.94
CA ILE A 84 14.00 7.81 3.08
C ILE A 84 13.93 8.10 4.57
N ARG A 85 14.98 8.76 5.06
CA ARG A 85 15.08 9.17 6.46
C ARG A 85 13.95 10.13 6.82
N SER A 86 13.44 9.95 8.04
CA SER A 86 12.52 10.90 8.68
C SER A 86 13.10 12.32 8.70
N VAL A 87 12.27 13.30 8.40
CA VAL A 87 12.58 14.74 8.58
C VAL A 87 11.44 15.34 9.39
N LYS A 88 11.74 16.02 10.50
CA LYS A 88 10.82 16.80 11.37
C LYS A 88 9.37 16.27 11.44
N LEU A 89 9.03 15.52 12.49
CA LEU A 89 7.69 14.92 12.75
C LEU A 89 7.15 13.97 11.65
N ASN A 90 7.87 13.78 10.54
CA ASN A 90 7.45 12.90 9.45
C ASN A 90 8.21 11.56 9.54
N GLY A 91 7.51 10.45 9.75
CA GLY A 91 8.12 9.12 9.93
C GLY A 91 9.05 8.70 8.79
N ALA A 92 10.00 7.82 9.10
CA ALA A 92 10.87 7.22 8.09
C ALA A 92 10.06 6.28 7.18
N ARG A 93 10.50 6.13 5.93
CA ARG A 93 9.74 5.41 4.90
C ARG A 93 10.65 4.80 3.84
N TYR A 94 10.15 3.77 3.20
CA TYR A 94 10.77 3.16 2.03
C TYR A 94 10.04 3.60 0.77
N HIS A 95 10.81 3.86 -0.28
CA HIS A 95 10.32 3.98 -1.64
C HIS A 95 10.66 2.69 -2.39
N LEU A 96 9.64 1.96 -2.82
CA LEU A 96 9.80 0.78 -3.65
C LEU A 96 9.48 1.12 -5.10
N PHE A 97 10.42 0.84 -5.98
CA PHE A 97 10.28 0.98 -7.42
C PHE A 97 10.46 -0.39 -8.09
N ILE A 98 9.50 -0.77 -8.93
CA ILE A 98 9.50 -2.03 -9.66
C ILE A 98 9.45 -1.72 -11.15
N GLU A 99 10.50 -2.09 -11.85
CA GLU A 99 10.60 -2.03 -13.31
C GLU A 99 10.22 -3.39 -13.90
N ARG A 100 9.30 -3.40 -14.83
CA ARG A 100 8.87 -4.62 -15.54
C ARG A 100 9.57 -4.73 -16.89
N LYS A 101 9.65 -5.96 -17.40
CA LYS A 101 10.28 -6.26 -18.70
C LYS A 101 9.54 -5.63 -19.88
N ASP A 102 8.25 -5.34 -19.73
CA ASP A 102 7.42 -4.63 -20.73
C ASP A 102 7.60 -3.09 -20.70
N GLY A 103 8.60 -2.57 -19.99
CA GLY A 103 8.90 -1.14 -19.89
C GLY A 103 7.99 -0.37 -18.93
N LYS A 104 6.97 -1.01 -18.35
CA LYS A 104 6.09 -0.38 -17.34
C LYS A 104 6.76 -0.39 -15.98
N ALA A 105 6.63 0.71 -15.24
CA ALA A 105 7.09 0.79 -13.87
C ALA A 105 5.92 1.02 -12.91
N VAL A 106 6.07 0.53 -11.68
CA VAL A 106 5.22 0.91 -10.55
C VAL A 106 6.09 1.29 -9.38
N SER A 107 5.74 2.35 -8.69
CA SER A 107 6.36 2.70 -7.43
C SER A 107 5.34 3.07 -6.39
N PHE A 108 5.71 2.87 -5.13
CA PHE A 108 4.91 3.29 -3.99
C PHE A 108 5.77 3.44 -2.74
N PHE A 109 5.23 4.19 -1.77
CA PHE A 109 5.86 4.42 -0.48
C PHE A 109 5.19 3.60 0.62
N PHE A 110 5.96 3.17 1.61
CA PHE A 110 5.42 2.60 2.84
C PHE A 110 6.27 3.00 4.04
N GLY A 111 5.63 3.09 5.21
CA GLY A 111 6.31 3.49 6.45
C GLY A 111 7.34 2.47 6.90
N GLN A 112 8.38 2.93 7.58
CA GLN A 112 9.36 2.06 8.24
C GLN A 112 8.75 1.46 9.51
N SER A 113 8.92 0.16 9.69
CA SER A 113 8.48 -0.59 10.87
C SER A 113 9.30 -1.87 10.96
N LYS A 114 9.39 -2.49 12.15
CA LYS A 114 10.16 -3.74 12.32
C LYS A 114 9.73 -4.84 11.34
N GLN A 115 8.43 -4.95 11.06
CA GLN A 115 7.88 -5.92 10.11
C GLN A 115 8.26 -5.58 8.67
N ASN A 116 8.20 -4.30 8.29
CA ASN A 116 8.56 -3.86 6.94
C ASN A 116 10.07 -3.99 6.67
N ASP A 117 10.90 -3.79 7.69
CA ASP A 117 12.35 -3.97 7.59
C ASP A 117 12.70 -5.44 7.31
N LEU A 118 11.98 -6.37 7.95
CA LEU A 118 12.11 -7.81 7.67
C LEU A 118 11.64 -8.17 6.26
N LEU A 119 10.52 -7.59 5.80
CA LEU A 119 10.04 -7.78 4.42
C LEU A 119 11.06 -7.31 3.38
N VAL A 120 11.66 -6.13 3.58
CA VAL A 120 12.69 -5.60 2.68
C VAL A 120 13.94 -6.49 2.67
N LYS A 121 14.38 -6.97 3.84
CA LYS A 121 15.53 -7.89 3.94
C LYS A 121 15.27 -9.23 3.26
N ASN A 122 14.07 -9.78 3.42
CA ASN A 122 13.69 -11.07 2.85
C ASN A 122 13.45 -11.01 1.33
N LEU A 123 13.24 -9.82 0.76
CA LEU A 123 13.01 -9.61 -0.66
C LEU A 123 14.05 -10.35 -1.54
N LYS A 124 15.34 -10.26 -1.18
CA LYS A 124 16.42 -10.91 -1.93
C LYS A 124 16.33 -12.43 -1.90
N ASN A 125 15.87 -13.00 -0.80
CA ASN A 125 15.72 -14.45 -0.66
C ASN A 125 14.48 -14.94 -1.42
N GLU A 126 13.34 -14.24 -1.28
CA GLU A 126 12.08 -14.62 -1.93
C GLU A 126 12.16 -14.53 -3.46
N THR A 127 12.98 -13.62 -3.98
CA THR A 127 13.17 -13.48 -5.43
C THR A 127 14.44 -14.14 -5.96
N LYS A 128 15.20 -14.90 -5.16
CA LYS A 128 16.51 -15.47 -5.56
C LYS A 128 16.41 -16.35 -6.80
N ASN A 129 15.31 -17.08 -6.94
CA ASN A 129 15.07 -17.99 -8.07
C ASN A 129 14.65 -17.25 -9.35
N TYR A 130 14.48 -15.94 -9.27
CA TYR A 130 14.10 -15.09 -10.38
C TYR A 130 15.31 -14.21 -10.73
N HIS A 131 15.60 -14.08 -12.02
CA HIS A 131 16.69 -13.23 -12.54
C HIS A 131 16.32 -11.73 -12.44
N ILE A 132 15.99 -11.27 -11.23
CA ILE A 132 15.55 -9.91 -10.91
C ILE A 132 16.73 -9.17 -10.31
N ARG A 133 17.08 -8.01 -10.87
CA ARG A 133 18.08 -7.14 -10.27
C ARG A 133 17.48 -6.45 -9.05
N ILE A 134 18.02 -6.69 -7.86
CA ILE A 134 17.60 -6.00 -6.64
C ILE A 134 18.67 -4.98 -6.24
N VAL A 135 18.22 -3.75 -5.99
CA VAL A 135 19.04 -2.67 -5.42
C VAL A 135 18.35 -2.19 -4.15
N ILE A 136 19.04 -2.23 -3.02
CA ILE A 136 18.52 -1.75 -1.74
C ILE A 136 19.48 -0.66 -1.27
N ASP A 137 19.07 0.59 -1.43
CA ASP A 137 19.79 1.77 -0.99
C ASP A 137 19.27 2.14 0.41
N GLY A 138 20.05 1.78 1.42
CA GLY A 138 19.77 1.99 2.85
C GLY A 138 20.50 3.19 3.42
#